data_AF-A0A7S3HJ76-F1
#
_entry.id   AF-A0A7S3HJ76-F1
#
_cell.length_a   1.000
_cell.length_b   1.000
_cell.length_c   1.000
_cell.angle_alpha   90.00
_cell.angle_beta   90.00
_cell.angle_gamma   90.00
#
_symmetry.space_group_name_H-M   'P 1'
#
loop_
_entity.id
_entity.type
_entity.pdbx_description
1 polymer ?
#
loop_
_entity_poly.entity_id
_entity_poly.type
_entity_poly.pdbx_seq_one_letter_code
_entity_poly.pdbx_strand_id
1 'polypeptide(L)'
;PTEDWLVVVGHHPIDEVNVKDFTTLLQQRGFSIYLNGHTHLLNQYTIDGAGAYVTTGAGAMVDTVDQAHPITLAKLEGRDVTPAMRKAHRFAVNSSDTNEYSDHTYQKVWNQTVAGFTQHTFNSDFTSLTTNFITNTGAIVNSFVVNQRGIITSQGLPGAEHEVKN
;
A
#
# COMPACT_ATOMS: atom_id res chain seq x y z
N PRO A 1 -21.82 -8.74 -3.77
CA PRO A 1 -22.40 -8.93 -2.43
C PRO A 1 -21.46 -8.43 -1.33
N THR A 2 -21.92 -8.23 -0.08
CA THR A 2 -21.07 -7.76 1.03
C THR A 2 -19.98 -8.75 1.44
N GLU A 3 -20.10 -10.00 0.99
CA GLU A 3 -19.15 -11.08 1.25
C GLU A 3 -18.25 -11.40 0.03
N ASP A 4 -18.36 -10.63 -1.06
CA ASP A 4 -17.46 -10.77 -2.21
C ASP A 4 -16.17 -9.97 -2.01
N TRP A 5 -15.11 -10.41 -2.67
CA TRP A 5 -13.86 -9.68 -2.75
C TRP A 5 -14.02 -8.37 -3.54
N LEU A 6 -13.59 -7.25 -2.95
CA LEU A 6 -13.45 -5.97 -3.64
C LEU A 6 -11.98 -5.57 -3.66
N VAL A 7 -11.35 -5.74 -4.83
CA VAL A 7 -9.98 -5.30 -5.11
C VAL A 7 -10.05 -3.97 -5.84
N VAL A 8 -9.36 -2.95 -5.32
CA VAL A 8 -9.30 -1.63 -5.94
C VAL A 8 -7.88 -1.37 -6.43
N VAL A 9 -7.75 -0.86 -7.64
CA VAL A 9 -6.44 -0.59 -8.26
C VAL A 9 -6.40 0.86 -8.73
N GLY A 10 -5.37 1.59 -8.30
CA GLY A 10 -5.08 2.96 -8.73
C GLY A 10 -3.61 3.10 -9.12
N HIS A 11 -3.23 4.20 -9.76
CA HIS A 11 -1.81 4.47 -10.01
C HIS A 11 -1.11 5.00 -8.74
N HIS A 12 -1.69 6.02 -8.10
CA HIS A 12 -1.11 6.67 -6.92
C HIS A 12 -1.45 5.95 -5.61
N PRO A 13 -0.58 6.03 -4.58
CA PRO A 13 -0.97 5.79 -3.20
C PRO A 13 -2.21 6.60 -2.83
N ILE A 14 -3.12 5.99 -2.06
CA ILE A 14 -4.43 6.60 -1.79
C ILE A 14 -4.32 7.93 -1.03
N ASP A 15 -3.28 8.08 -0.18
CA ASP A 15 -3.03 9.31 0.59
C ASP A 15 -2.58 10.50 -0.27
N GLU A 16 -2.24 10.24 -1.54
CA GLU A 16 -1.85 11.24 -2.53
C GLU A 16 -3.01 11.63 -3.46
N VAL A 17 -4.11 10.87 -3.47
CA VAL A 17 -5.31 11.18 -4.28
C VAL A 17 -6.03 12.38 -3.67
N ASN A 18 -6.15 13.47 -4.45
CA ASN A 18 -6.53 14.77 -3.92
C ASN A 18 -7.73 15.46 -4.60
N VAL A 19 -8.28 14.91 -5.68
CA VAL A 19 -9.39 15.53 -6.42
C VAL A 19 -10.70 15.48 -5.63
N LYS A 20 -10.92 14.39 -4.88
CA LYS A 20 -12.03 14.17 -3.95
C LYS A 20 -11.56 13.28 -2.82
N ASP A 21 -12.27 13.30 -1.70
CA ASP A 21 -12.07 12.36 -0.59
C ASP A 21 -12.54 10.93 -0.96
N PHE A 22 -11.77 10.30 -1.84
CA PHE A 22 -12.03 8.94 -2.28
C PHE A 22 -11.74 7.93 -1.17
N THR A 23 -10.87 8.26 -0.24
CA THR A 23 -10.50 7.41 0.89
C THR A 23 -11.68 7.16 1.81
N THR A 24 -12.41 8.19 2.26
CA THR A 24 -13.63 8.02 3.06
C THR A 24 -14.65 7.16 2.32
N LEU A 25 -14.88 7.42 1.03
CA LEU A 25 -15.83 6.64 0.24
C LEU A 25 -15.44 5.15 0.16
N LEU A 26 -14.15 4.88 -0.04
CA LEU A 26 -13.60 3.54 -0.13
C LEU A 26 -13.73 2.80 1.22
N GLN A 27 -13.36 3.45 2.33
CA GLN A 27 -13.48 2.90 3.68
C GLN A 27 -14.94 2.64 4.07
N GLN A 28 -15.86 3.58 3.79
CA GLN A 28 -17.29 3.41 4.06
C GLN A 28 -17.92 2.26 3.27
N ARG A 29 -17.47 2.06 2.03
CA ARG A 29 -17.95 0.95 1.20
C ARG A 29 -17.46 -0.41 1.69
N GLY A 30 -16.28 -0.42 2.32
CA GLY A 30 -15.51 -1.62 2.63
C GLY A 30 -14.81 -2.17 1.38
N PHE A 31 -13.56 -2.56 1.52
CA PHE A 31 -12.75 -3.14 0.45
C PHE A 31 -11.80 -4.19 1.03
N SER A 32 -11.33 -5.11 0.18
CA SER A 32 -10.43 -6.18 0.61
C SER A 32 -8.97 -5.77 0.54
N ILE A 33 -8.57 -5.12 -0.55
CA ILE A 33 -7.20 -4.63 -0.76
C ILE A 33 -7.17 -3.49 -1.78
N TYR A 34 -6.30 -2.51 -1.55
CA TYR A 34 -6.03 -1.41 -2.48
C TYR A 34 -4.60 -1.54 -3.03
N LEU A 35 -4.47 -1.67 -4.35
CA LEU A 35 -3.19 -1.81 -5.06
C LEU A 35 -2.84 -0.51 -5.77
N ASN A 36 -1.59 -0.08 -5.66
CA ASN A 36 -1.05 1.06 -6.38
C ASN A 36 0.40 0.87 -6.82
N GLY A 37 0.90 1.83 -7.59
CA GLY A 37 2.30 1.98 -7.97
C GLY A 37 2.77 3.39 -7.65
N HIS A 38 3.22 4.12 -8.68
CA HIS A 38 3.74 5.48 -8.62
C HIS A 38 5.05 5.64 -7.83
N THR A 39 5.07 5.28 -6.54
CA THR A 39 6.29 5.23 -5.74
C THR A 39 7.10 3.98 -6.12
N HIS A 40 8.39 4.14 -6.43
CA HIS A 40 9.22 3.04 -6.93
C HIS A 40 9.81 2.20 -5.80
N LEU A 41 8.93 1.59 -4.99
CA LEU A 41 9.28 0.69 -3.89
C LEU A 41 8.18 -0.36 -3.67
N LEU A 42 8.46 -1.33 -2.81
CA LEU A 42 7.48 -2.28 -2.29
C LEU A 42 6.99 -1.78 -0.92
N ASN A 43 5.68 -1.66 -0.73
CA ASN A 43 5.09 -1.09 0.48
C ASN A 43 3.84 -1.84 0.93
N GLN A 44 3.69 -1.94 2.24
CA GLN A 44 2.44 -2.22 2.93
C GLN A 44 2.17 -1.07 3.91
N TYR A 45 0.96 -0.52 3.85
CA TYR A 45 0.57 0.58 4.71
C TYR A 45 -0.92 0.50 5.06
N THR A 46 -1.32 1.31 6.04
CA THR A 46 -2.71 1.53 6.42
C THR A 46 -3.06 3.00 6.32
N ILE A 47 -4.36 3.26 6.21
CA ILE A 47 -4.93 4.60 6.35
C ILE A 47 -5.88 4.56 7.56
N ASP A 48 -5.69 5.50 8.49
CA ASP A 48 -6.40 5.54 9.77
C ASP A 48 -6.26 4.26 10.60
N GLY A 49 -5.10 3.60 10.49
CA GLY A 49 -4.84 2.35 11.17
C GLY A 49 -5.65 1.16 10.64
N ALA A 50 -6.38 1.31 9.52
CA ALA A 50 -7.25 0.28 8.96
C ALA A 50 -6.95 -0.01 7.49
N GLY A 51 -7.52 -1.11 6.99
CA GLY A 51 -7.44 -1.54 5.60
C GLY A 51 -6.09 -2.14 5.19
N ALA A 52 -6.04 -2.71 4.00
CA ALA A 52 -4.82 -3.26 3.40
C ALA A 52 -4.47 -2.50 2.13
N TYR A 53 -3.41 -1.71 2.19
CA TYR A 53 -2.93 -0.92 1.07
C TYR A 53 -1.53 -1.37 0.68
N VAL A 54 -1.31 -1.56 -0.62
CA VAL A 54 -0.09 -2.13 -1.17
C VAL A 54 0.43 -1.26 -2.30
N THR A 55 1.70 -0.92 -2.24
CA THR A 55 2.43 -0.34 -3.37
C THR A 55 3.32 -1.42 -3.98
N THR A 56 3.15 -1.63 -5.28
CA THR A 56 3.94 -2.56 -6.12
C THR A 56 4.63 -1.80 -7.25
N GLY A 57 5.21 -0.63 -6.97
CA GLY A 57 5.77 0.27 -7.99
C GLY A 57 7.22 -0.03 -8.39
N ALA A 58 7.85 -1.06 -7.83
CA ALA A 58 9.27 -1.36 -8.02
C ALA A 58 9.58 -2.33 -9.19
N GLY A 59 8.73 -2.35 -10.23
CA GLY A 59 8.86 -3.34 -11.32
C GLY A 59 10.01 -3.07 -12.29
N ALA A 60 10.38 -1.80 -12.50
CA ALA A 60 11.41 -1.39 -13.46
C ALA A 60 12.40 -0.35 -12.91
N MET A 61 12.00 0.40 -11.89
CA MET A 61 12.82 1.40 -11.21
C MET A 61 12.68 1.20 -9.71
N VAL A 62 13.66 1.70 -8.97
CA VAL A 62 13.68 1.70 -7.52
C VAL A 62 14.10 3.09 -7.06
N ASP A 63 13.37 3.69 -6.12
CA ASP A 63 13.65 5.05 -5.65
C ASP A 63 15.04 5.11 -5.02
N THR A 64 15.88 6.02 -5.51
CA THR A 64 17.17 6.34 -4.89
C THR A 64 17.02 7.53 -3.94
N VAL A 65 17.97 7.68 -3.01
CA VAL A 65 17.92 8.73 -1.96
C VAL A 65 17.79 10.14 -2.55
N ASP A 66 18.37 10.38 -3.72
CA ASP A 66 18.35 11.65 -4.46
C ASP A 66 17.06 11.89 -5.26
N GLN A 67 16.22 10.87 -5.44
CA GLN A 67 14.92 10.97 -6.15
C GLN A 67 13.74 11.13 -5.18
N ALA A 68 13.98 11.00 -3.88
CA ALA A 68 12.92 10.93 -2.91
C ALA A 68 12.34 12.33 -2.58
N HIS A 69 11.11 12.57 -3.04
CA HIS A 69 10.29 13.68 -2.56
C HIS A 69 10.15 13.60 -1.03
N PRO A 70 10.01 14.72 -0.26
CA PRO A 70 9.87 14.68 1.20
C PRO A 70 8.83 13.69 1.74
N ILE A 71 7.72 13.48 1.03
CA ILE A 71 6.73 12.44 1.35
C ILE A 71 7.31 11.04 1.15
N THR A 72 7.94 10.78 0.00
CA THR A 72 8.65 9.53 -0.28
C THR A 72 9.73 9.26 0.77
N LEU A 73 10.50 10.26 1.19
CA LEU A 73 11.49 10.14 2.26
C LEU A 73 10.87 9.74 3.60
N ALA A 74 9.77 10.38 4.00
CA ALA A 74 9.06 9.96 5.22
C ALA A 74 8.57 8.52 5.12
N LYS A 75 7.94 8.16 3.98
CA LYS A 75 7.47 6.79 3.73
C LYS A 75 8.64 5.80 3.82
N LEU A 76 9.75 6.07 3.14
CA LEU A 76 10.98 5.27 3.16
C LEU A 76 11.48 5.06 4.58
N GLU A 77 11.69 6.15 5.33
CA GLU A 77 12.17 6.13 6.71
C GLU A 77 11.15 5.58 7.71
N GLY A 78 9.90 5.35 7.29
CA GLY A 78 8.84 4.89 8.18
C GLY A 78 8.32 5.95 9.13
N ARG A 79 8.51 7.22 8.79
CA ARG A 79 7.87 8.33 9.48
C ARG A 79 6.46 8.50 8.94
N ASP A 80 5.54 8.86 9.83
CA ASP A 80 4.19 9.19 9.42
C ASP A 80 4.18 10.42 8.50
N VAL A 81 3.32 10.39 7.48
CA VAL A 81 3.14 11.52 6.58
C VAL A 81 2.21 12.53 7.27
N THR A 82 2.82 13.54 7.90
CA THR A 82 2.08 14.57 8.62
C THR A 82 1.19 15.42 7.69
N PRO A 83 0.11 16.03 8.20
CA PRO A 83 -0.69 16.98 7.42
C PRO A 83 0.15 18.13 6.82
N ALA A 84 1.17 18.60 7.54
CA ALA A 84 2.08 19.64 7.06
C ALA A 84 2.90 19.18 5.84
N MET A 85 3.36 17.93 5.83
CA MET A 85 4.09 17.36 4.68
C MET A 85 3.20 17.19 3.45
N ARG A 86 1.94 16.79 3.64
CA ARG A 86 0.93 16.74 2.56
C ARG A 86 0.63 18.12 1.99
N LYS A 87 0.52 19.13 2.86
CA LYS A 87 0.33 20.52 2.45
C LYS A 87 1.53 21.04 1.64
N ALA A 88 2.77 20.76 2.09
CA ALA A 88 3.99 21.15 1.39
C ALA A 88 4.11 20.47 0.01
N HIS A 89 3.81 19.17 -0.09
CA HIS A 89 3.79 18.46 -1.39
C HIS A 89 2.81 19.13 -2.36
N ARG A 90 1.59 19.49 -1.93
CA ARG A 90 0.59 20.12 -2.82
C ARG A 90 1.00 21.49 -3.36
N PHE A 91 1.67 22.32 -2.57
CA PHE A 91 2.19 23.61 -3.07
C PHE A 91 3.18 23.43 -4.21
N ALA A 92 3.92 22.32 -4.25
CA ALA A 92 4.82 21.99 -5.35
C ALA A 92 4.07 21.51 -6.62
N VAL A 93 2.84 20.97 -6.50
CA VAL A 93 2.04 20.43 -7.62
C VAL A 93 0.98 21.38 -8.19
N ASN A 94 1.01 22.67 -7.80
CA ASN A 94 0.23 23.75 -8.44
C ASN A 94 -1.30 23.53 -8.49
N SER A 95 -1.89 22.83 -7.51
CA SER A 95 -3.35 22.67 -7.44
C SER A 95 -3.99 23.85 -6.70
N SER A 96 -4.82 24.65 -7.39
CA SER A 96 -5.62 25.74 -6.83
C SER A 96 -6.84 25.27 -6.02
N ASP A 97 -7.03 23.96 -5.86
CA ASP A 97 -8.18 23.37 -5.20
C ASP A 97 -7.94 23.30 -3.68
N THR A 98 -8.59 24.21 -2.95
CA THR A 98 -8.55 24.32 -1.49
C THR A 98 -9.58 23.43 -0.79
N ASN A 99 -10.26 22.54 -1.52
CA ASN A 99 -11.33 21.73 -0.97
C ASN A 99 -10.83 20.73 0.09
N GLU A 100 -11.68 20.58 1.11
CA GLU A 100 -11.54 19.81 2.34
C GLU A 100 -10.64 18.58 2.18
N TYR A 101 -9.46 18.64 2.80
CA TYR A 101 -8.71 17.43 3.07
C TYR A 101 -9.51 16.59 4.05
N SER A 102 -9.63 15.31 3.78
CA SER A 102 -9.90 14.37 4.86
C SER A 102 -8.65 14.23 5.73
N ASP A 103 -8.84 14.29 7.04
CA ASP A 103 -7.81 14.18 8.07
C ASP A 103 -7.24 12.76 8.21
N HIS A 104 -7.23 12.00 7.11
CA HIS A 104 -6.76 10.64 7.10
C HIS A 104 -5.29 10.58 7.49
N THR A 105 -4.88 9.51 8.15
CA THR A 105 -3.51 9.33 8.63
C THR A 105 -2.87 8.17 7.90
N TYR A 106 -1.65 8.35 7.38
CA TYR A 106 -0.88 7.28 6.74
C TYR A 106 0.00 6.62 7.78
N GLN A 107 -0.04 5.29 7.87
CA GLN A 107 0.87 4.51 8.70
C GLN A 107 1.60 3.46 7.88
N LYS A 108 2.92 3.47 7.94
CA LYS A 108 3.73 2.40 7.35
C LYS A 108 3.58 1.13 8.19
N VAL A 109 3.29 0.01 7.52
CA VAL A 109 3.39 -1.33 8.13
C VAL A 109 4.75 -1.95 7.79
N TRP A 110 5.11 -1.96 6.51
CA TRP A 110 6.37 -2.49 6.01
C TRP A 110 6.74 -1.83 4.68
N ASN A 111 8.03 -1.63 4.41
CA ASN A 111 8.49 -1.25 3.08
C ASN A 111 9.89 -1.78 2.77
N GLN A 112 10.21 -1.86 1.48
CA GLN A 112 11.55 -2.11 1.02
C GLN A 112 11.80 -1.49 -0.36
N THR A 113 12.94 -0.82 -0.46
CA THR A 113 13.47 -0.23 -1.70
C THR A 113 14.26 -1.29 -2.46
N VAL A 114 13.55 -2.14 -3.21
CA VAL A 114 14.12 -3.25 -3.97
C VAL A 114 13.28 -3.51 -5.21
N ALA A 115 13.91 -3.90 -6.31
CA ALA A 115 13.18 -4.29 -7.52
C ALA A 115 12.35 -5.55 -7.23
N GLY A 116 11.10 -5.57 -7.67
CA GLY A 116 10.19 -6.66 -7.35
C GLY A 116 8.74 -6.39 -7.72
N PHE A 117 7.86 -7.28 -7.26
CA PHE A 117 6.41 -7.23 -7.49
C PHE A 117 5.65 -7.89 -6.34
N THR A 118 4.33 -7.79 -6.35
CA THR A 118 3.46 -8.52 -5.43
C THR A 118 2.72 -9.66 -6.11
N GLN A 119 2.62 -10.80 -5.42
CA GLN A 119 1.75 -11.92 -5.79
C GLN A 119 0.57 -11.96 -4.84
N HIS A 120 -0.62 -12.19 -5.38
CA HIS A 120 -1.85 -12.34 -4.62
C HIS A 120 -2.46 -13.71 -4.89
N THR A 121 -2.76 -14.48 -3.86
CA THR A 121 -3.25 -15.86 -3.97
C THR A 121 -4.43 -16.09 -3.03
N PHE A 122 -5.58 -16.43 -3.59
CA PHE A 122 -6.73 -16.90 -2.81
C PHE A 122 -6.46 -18.31 -2.29
N ASN A 123 -6.90 -18.60 -1.07
CA ASN A 123 -6.97 -19.98 -0.60
C ASN A 123 -8.10 -20.75 -1.31
N SER A 124 -8.16 -22.07 -1.09
CA SER A 124 -9.05 -22.98 -1.82
C SER A 124 -10.55 -22.71 -1.64
N ASP A 125 -10.94 -22.09 -0.52
CA ASP A 125 -12.33 -21.75 -0.21
C ASP A 125 -12.65 -20.25 -0.44
N PHE A 126 -11.69 -19.48 -0.98
CA PHE A 126 -11.81 -18.04 -1.22
C PHE A 126 -12.18 -17.21 0.01
N THR A 127 -11.84 -17.68 1.22
CA THR A 127 -12.04 -16.92 2.47
C THR A 127 -10.85 -16.05 2.86
N SER A 128 -9.69 -16.29 2.26
CA SER A 128 -8.48 -15.51 2.50
C SER A 128 -7.68 -15.22 1.24
N LEU A 129 -6.96 -14.09 1.26
CA LEU A 129 -6.08 -13.63 0.20
C LEU A 129 -4.69 -13.39 0.80
N THR A 130 -3.74 -14.22 0.43
CA THR A 130 -2.33 -14.04 0.77
C THR A 130 -1.68 -13.09 -0.22
N THR A 131 -0.96 -12.10 0.28
CA THR A 131 -0.15 -11.18 -0.52
C THR A 131 1.33 -11.37 -0.17
N ASN A 132 2.14 -11.74 -1.15
CA ASN A 132 3.59 -11.89 -1.01
C ASN A 132 4.31 -10.75 -1.74
N PHE A 133 5.29 -10.15 -1.10
CA PHE A 133 6.23 -9.20 -1.72
C PHE A 133 7.47 -9.96 -2.17
N ILE A 134 7.71 -9.98 -3.47
CA ILE A 134 8.72 -10.82 -4.11
C ILE A 134 9.76 -9.92 -4.79
N THR A 135 11.03 -10.13 -4.46
CA THR A 135 12.14 -9.41 -5.12
C THR A 135 12.38 -9.92 -6.53
N ASN A 136 13.15 -9.19 -7.32
CA ASN A 136 13.62 -9.62 -8.64
C ASN A 136 14.48 -10.91 -8.62
N THR A 137 14.95 -11.35 -7.45
CA THR A 137 15.65 -12.64 -7.27
C THR A 137 14.70 -13.80 -6.93
N GLY A 138 13.40 -13.52 -6.75
CA GLY A 138 12.39 -14.49 -6.36
C GLY A 138 12.23 -14.67 -4.85
N ALA A 139 12.96 -13.93 -4.02
CA ALA A 139 12.86 -14.03 -2.58
C ALA A 139 11.59 -13.33 -2.05
N ILE A 140 10.84 -13.99 -1.17
CA ILE A 140 9.73 -13.37 -0.44
C ILE A 140 10.30 -12.57 0.73
N VAL A 141 10.10 -11.26 0.71
CA VAL A 141 10.63 -10.32 1.72
C VAL A 141 9.58 -9.82 2.70
N ASN A 142 8.30 -10.01 2.38
CA ASN A 142 7.18 -9.78 3.30
C ASN A 142 5.96 -10.58 2.81
N SER A 143 5.06 -10.91 3.72
CA SER A 143 3.80 -11.57 3.40
C SER A 143 2.71 -11.19 4.41
N PHE A 144 1.47 -11.09 3.96
CA PHE A 144 0.33 -10.95 4.87
C PHE A 144 -0.91 -11.59 4.28
N VAL A 145 -1.89 -11.89 5.14
CA VAL A 145 -3.17 -12.46 4.73
C VAL A 145 -4.30 -11.53 5.16
N VAL A 146 -5.26 -11.31 4.26
CA VAL A 146 -6.51 -10.60 4.57
C VAL A 146 -7.72 -11.49 4.31
N ASN A 147 -8.85 -11.15 4.96
CA ASN A 147 -10.16 -11.66 4.59
C ASN A 147 -10.88 -10.73 3.60
N GLN A 148 -12.11 -11.06 3.20
CA GLN A 148 -12.91 -10.27 2.25
C GLN A 148 -13.16 -8.83 2.70
N ARG A 149 -13.09 -8.56 4.01
CA ARG A 149 -13.29 -7.23 4.60
C ARG A 149 -12.00 -6.42 4.73
N GLY A 150 -10.89 -6.93 4.20
CA GLY A 150 -9.59 -6.27 4.24
C GLY A 150 -8.95 -6.24 5.62
N ILE A 151 -9.44 -7.06 6.54
CA ILE A 151 -8.84 -7.23 7.87
C ILE A 151 -7.65 -8.16 7.72
N ILE A 152 -6.48 -7.70 8.17
CA ILE A 152 -5.26 -8.51 8.22
C ILE A 152 -5.41 -9.59 9.29
N THR A 153 -5.39 -10.86 8.88
CA THR A 153 -5.56 -12.02 9.76
C THR A 153 -4.24 -12.69 10.12
N SER A 154 -3.18 -12.46 9.35
CA SER A 154 -1.82 -12.88 9.69
C SER A 154 -0.77 -12.03 8.99
N GLN A 155 0.40 -11.93 9.60
CA GLN A 155 1.62 -11.30 9.07
C GLN A 155 2.70 -12.38 9.01
N GLY A 156 3.27 -12.60 7.82
CA GLY A 156 4.36 -13.52 7.59
C GLY A 156 5.70 -12.82 7.84
N LEU A 157 6.58 -13.45 8.63
CA LEU A 157 7.92 -12.93 8.83
C LEU A 157 8.75 -13.09 7.54
N PRO A 158 9.65 -12.14 7.23
CA PRO A 158 10.64 -12.32 6.17
C PRO A 158 11.46 -13.60 6.42
N GLY A 159 11.51 -14.52 5.46
CA GLY A 159 12.39 -15.70 5.51
C GLY A 159 11.79 -17.00 6.06
N ALA A 160 10.48 -17.09 6.31
CA ALA A 160 9.84 -18.39 6.48
C ALA A 160 9.66 -19.03 5.10
N GLU A 161 10.66 -19.79 4.64
CA GLU A 161 10.49 -20.72 3.53
C GLU A 161 9.31 -21.64 3.87
N HIS A 162 8.19 -21.44 3.19
CA HIS A 162 7.15 -22.46 3.12
C HIS A 162 7.77 -23.59 2.29
N GLU A 163 8.40 -24.54 2.98
CA GLU A 163 8.85 -25.80 2.43
C GLU A 163 7.61 -26.48 1.80
N VAL A 164 7.45 -26.32 0.49
CA VAL A 164 6.45 -27.06 -0.28
C VAL A 164 6.96 -28.49 -0.33
N LYS A 165 6.54 -29.30 0.63
CA LYS A 165 6.72 -30.75 0.56
C LYS A 165 5.84 -31.25 -0.57
N ASN A 166 6.47 -31.56 -1.70
CA ASN A 166 5.89 -32.38 -2.77
C ASN A 166 5.69 -33.81 -2.28
#